data_AF-A0A1G6EJ52-F1
#
_entry.id   AF-A0A1G6EJ52-F1
#
_cell.length_a   1.000
_cell.length_b   1.000
_cell.length_c   1.000
_cell.angle_alpha   90.00
_cell.angle_beta   90.00
_cell.angle_gamma   90.00
#
_symmetry.space_group_name_H-M   'P 1'
#
loop_
_entity.id
_entity.type
_entity.pdbx_description
1 polymer ?
#
loop_
_entity_poly.entity_id
_entity_poly.type
_entity_poly.pdbx_seq_one_letter_code
_entity_poly.pdbx_strand_id
1 'polypeptide(L)' 'MTFRSIVMLALIVVSIAGCTTDPIFRNDCDWVQPIRPSPSDALTRQTKEQILAHNEAGARLCGWRP' A
#
# COMPACT_ATOMS: atom_id res chain seq x y z
N MET A 1 -29.54 -25.92 18.68
CA MET A 1 -28.08 -25.91 18.99
C MET A 1 -27.21 -25.51 17.81
N THR A 2 -27.64 -25.76 16.57
CA THR A 2 -26.91 -25.41 15.34
C THR A 2 -26.71 -23.89 15.14
N PHE A 3 -27.72 -23.07 15.42
CA PHE A 3 -27.65 -21.61 15.19
C PHE A 3 -26.58 -20.90 16.03
N ARG A 4 -26.49 -21.21 17.33
CA ARG A 4 -25.46 -20.63 18.23
C ARG A 4 -24.05 -21.03 17.80
N SER A 5 -23.88 -22.29 17.39
CA SER A 5 -22.60 -22.77 16.88
C SER A 5 -22.19 -22.11 15.55
N ILE A 6 -23.16 -21.85 14.65
CA ILE A 6 -22.91 -21.14 13.39
C ILE A 6 -22.48 -19.69 13.66
N VAL A 7 -23.15 -18.98 14.57
CA VAL A 7 -22.81 -17.58 14.92
C VAL A 7 -21.42 -17.50 15.54
N MET A 8 -21.06 -18.42 16.44
CA MET A 8 -19.72 -18.46 17.04
C MET A 8 -18.64 -18.75 15.99
N LEU A 9 -18.88 -19.70 15.08
CA LEU A 9 -17.94 -20.01 14.00
C LEU A 9 -17.75 -18.83 13.05
N ALA A 10 -18.82 -18.12 12.71
CA ALA A 10 -18.76 -16.93 11.86
C ALA A 10 -17.95 -15.79 12.51
N LEU A 11 -18.14 -15.55 13.82
CA LEU A 11 -17.37 -14.55 14.55
C LEU A 11 -15.87 -14.88 14.56
N ILE A 12 -15.52 -16.16 14.76
CA ILE A 12 -14.13 -16.62 14.75
C ILE A 12 -13.52 -16.39 13.36
N VAL A 13 -14.22 -16.75 12.28
CA VAL A 13 -13.75 -16.58 10.90
C VAL A 13 -13.55 -15.09 10.55
N VAL A 14 -14.44 -14.20 10.98
CA VAL A 14 -14.27 -12.75 10.79
C VAL A 14 -13.09 -12.20 11.59
N SER A 15 -12.85 -12.72 12.80
CA SER A 15 -11.78 -12.25 13.67
C SER A 15 -10.38 -12.69 13.21
N ILE A 16 -10.27 -13.78 12.44
CA ILE A 16 -9.01 -14.24 11.81
C ILE A 16 -8.78 -13.65 10.41
N ALA A 17 -9.74 -12.92 9.84
CA ALA A 17 -9.52 -12.09 8.65
C ALA A 17 -8.73 -10.84 9.06
N GLY A 18 -7.50 -11.05 9.53
CA GLY A 18 -6.56 -10.01 9.90
C GLY A 18 -6.17 -9.14 8.71
N CYS A 19 -6.12 -7.83 8.98
CA CYS A 19 -5.76 -6.71 8.11
C CYS A 19 -4.87 -7.04 6.91
N THR A 20 -5.45 -7.10 5.71
CA THR A 20 -4.70 -6.85 4.46
C THR A 20 -5.38 -5.79 3.57
N THR A 21 -6.52 -5.26 4.00
CA THR A 21 -7.37 -4.37 3.20
C THR A 21 -7.74 -3.10 3.96
N ASP A 22 -6.78 -2.47 4.63
CA ASP A 22 -6.95 -1.06 4.94
C ASP A 22 -6.27 -0.25 3.83
N PRO A 23 -7.01 0.41 2.92
CA PRO A 23 -6.42 1.32 1.96
C PRO A 23 -5.68 2.50 2.65
N ILE A 24 -5.92 2.74 3.94
CA ILE A 24 -5.16 3.68 4.77
C ILE A 24 -3.80 3.11 5.15
N PHE A 25 -3.67 1.78 5.37
CA PHE A 25 -2.43 1.08 5.71
C PHE A 25 -1.82 0.28 4.53
N ARG A 26 -2.03 0.73 3.28
CA ARG A 26 -1.03 0.43 2.23
C ARG A 26 0.27 0.99 2.79
N ASN A 27 1.18 0.10 3.24
CA ASN A 27 2.13 0.33 4.35
C ASN A 27 2.59 1.78 4.44
N ASP A 28 2.75 2.31 5.65
CA ASP A 28 3.36 3.63 5.88
C ASP A 28 4.73 3.81 5.18
N CYS A 29 5.33 2.73 4.67
CA CYS A 29 6.57 2.68 3.92
C CYS A 29 6.41 2.43 2.39
N ASP A 30 5.21 2.22 1.85
CA ASP A 30 5.02 1.92 0.42
C ASP A 30 5.42 3.12 -0.46
N TRP A 31 5.22 4.35 0.03
CA TRP A 31 5.60 5.57 -0.69
C TRP A 31 7.12 5.78 -0.75
N VAL A 32 7.90 5.14 0.13
CA VAL A 32 9.39 5.17 0.11
C VAL A 32 10.03 4.01 -0.65
N GLN A 33 9.25 3.18 -1.34
CA GLN A 33 9.81 2.09 -2.13
C GLN A 33 10.76 2.64 -3.21
N PRO A 34 11.99 2.09 -3.33
CA PRO A 34 12.94 2.58 -4.33
C PRO A 34 12.43 2.38 -5.76
N ILE A 35 12.58 3.41 -6.59
CA ILE A 35 12.35 3.32 -8.04
C ILE A 35 13.52 2.53 -8.65
N ARG A 36 13.23 1.42 -9.35
CA ARG A 36 14.22 0.51 -9.96
C ARG A 36 14.02 0.40 -11.48
N PRO A 37 14.38 1.42 -12.28
CA PRO A 37 14.30 1.32 -13.73
C PRO A 37 15.24 0.23 -14.25
N SER A 38 14.88 -0.41 -15.37
CA SER A 38 15.83 -1.30 -16.06
C SER A 38 16.99 -0.48 -16.64
N PRO A 39 18.15 -1.09 -16.93
CA PRO A 39 19.27 -0.38 -17.56
C PRO A 39 18.92 0.25 -18.92
N SER A 40 17.89 -0.26 -19.59
CA SER A 40 17.40 0.23 -20.88
C SER A 40 16.30 1.29 -20.78
N ASP A 41 15.81 1.60 -19.57
CA ASP A 41 14.75 2.59 -19.39
C ASP A 41 15.30 4.00 -19.68
N ALA A 42 14.82 4.60 -20.76
CA ALA A 42 15.18 5.96 -21.15
C ALA A 42 14.20 7.00 -20.59
N LEU A 43 13.93 6.94 -19.27
CA LEU A 43 12.89 7.71 -18.60
C LEU A 43 11.54 7.58 -19.33
N THR A 44 11.06 6.34 -19.39
CA THR A 44 9.73 6.06 -19.96
C THR A 44 8.66 6.84 -19.19
N ARG A 45 7.49 7.00 -19.83
CA ARG A 45 6.34 7.66 -19.18
C ARG A 45 6.04 7.05 -17.80
N GLN A 46 6.08 5.72 -17.70
CA GLN A 46 5.83 5.01 -16.45
C GLN A 46 6.85 5.39 -15.36
N THR A 47 8.14 5.45 -15.69
CA THR A 47 9.17 5.87 -14.73
C THR A 47 9.02 7.32 -14.32
N LYS A 48 8.64 8.22 -15.24
CA LYS A 48 8.35 9.62 -14.92
C LYS A 48 7.18 9.76 -13.94
N GLU A 49 6.11 8.99 -14.15
CA GLU A 49 4.96 8.96 -13.24
C GLU A 49 5.35 8.46 -11.84
N GLN A 50 6.20 7.42 -11.76
CA GLN A 50 6.73 6.93 -10.49
C GLN A 50 7.58 7.99 -9.76
N ILE A 51 8.46 8.68 -10.49
CA ILE A 51 9.30 9.76 -9.93
C ILE A 51 8.43 10.90 -9.42
N LEU A 52 7.43 11.33 -10.21
CA LEU A 52 6.52 12.40 -9.82
C LEU A 52 5.79 12.06 -8.51
N ALA A 53 5.18 10.87 -8.44
CA ALA A 53 4.46 10.43 -7.25
C ALA A 53 5.38 10.35 -6.01
N HIS A 54 6.62 9.88 -6.18
CA HIS A 54 7.60 9.80 -5.09
C HIS A 54 8.03 11.20 -4.61
N ASN A 55 8.28 12.13 -5.53
CA ASN A 55 8.64 13.51 -5.19
C ASN A 55 7.49 14.26 -4.51
N GLU A 56 6.25 14.09 -4.99
CA GLU A 56 5.06 14.69 -4.36
C GLU A 56 4.85 14.17 -2.94
N ALA A 57 5.03 12.85 -2.73
CA ALA A 57 4.97 12.26 -1.40
C ALA A 57 6.07 12.82 -0.49
N GLY A 58 7.32 12.88 -0.96
CA GLY A 58 8.43 13.45 -0.19
C GLY A 58 8.28 14.94 0.10
N ALA A 59 7.71 15.72 -0.82
CA ALA A 59 7.38 17.13 -0.57
C ALA A 59 6.33 17.25 0.54
N ARG A 60 5.27 16.43 0.50
CA ARG A 60 4.17 16.46 1.47
C ARG A 60 4.58 15.96 2.86
N LEU A 61 5.34 14.86 2.93
CA LEU A 61 5.64 14.14 4.18
C LEU A 61 6.98 14.52 4.79
N CYS A 62 7.96 14.92 3.97
CA CYS A 62 9.33 15.20 4.39
C CYS A 62 9.81 16.62 4.09
N GLY A 63 9.00 17.45 3.41
CA GLY A 63 9.36 18.84 3.08
C GLY A 63 10.43 18.96 2.00
N TRP A 64 10.55 17.97 1.10
CA TRP A 64 11.44 18.06 -0.05
C TRP A 64 11.13 19.28 -0.92
N ARG A 65 12.18 19.86 -1.51
CA ARG A 65 12.09 20.99 -2.44
C ARG A 65 12.62 20.58 -3.81
N PRO A 66 12.07 21.13 -4.91
CA PRO A 66 12.54 20.86 -6.27
C PRO A 66 14.00 21.22 -6.50
#